data_AF-A0A8J3YFN9-F1
#
_entry.id   AF-A0A8J3YFN9-F1
#
_cell.length_a   1.000
_cell.length_b   1.000
_cell.length_c   1.000
_cell.angle_alpha   90.00
_cell.angle_beta   90.00
_cell.angle_gamma   90.00
#
_symmetry.space_group_name_H-M   'P 1'
#
loop_
_entity.id
_entity.type
_entity.pdbx_description
1 polymer ?
#
loop_
_entity_poly.entity_id
_entity_poly.type
_entity_poly.pdbx_seq_one_letter_code
_entity_poly.pdbx_strand_id
1 'polypeptide(L)'
;MVNGGADVPSLDEVETLLDDLRPHPVVRRFALEVADSETVWSERTGGSVSLRATAEESPAAILVYKERVEVCLAPERAREYGNAITGSRLFTPNATTSHWVIPAALLVADDAMRAALEAVAWRRHEALVRPAPVTPTRTRASRSTTARSSTPRAPRTPKAVVPERPPAADPQCPIHFIPRRICECNEG
;
A
#
# COMPACT_ATOMS: atom_id res chain seq x y z
N MET A 1 -8.31 13.51 -31.60
CA MET A 1 -9.42 12.74 -31.02
C MET A 1 -8.96 11.30 -30.90
N VAL A 2 -8.62 10.87 -29.69
CA VAL A 2 -8.48 9.46 -29.34
C VAL A 2 -9.28 9.33 -28.04
N ASN A 3 -10.56 9.02 -28.19
CA ASN A 3 -11.35 8.50 -27.08
C ASN A 3 -10.84 7.07 -26.88
N GLY A 4 -9.80 6.90 -26.07
CA GLY A 4 -9.45 5.60 -25.53
C GLY A 4 -10.57 5.21 -24.58
N GLY A 5 -11.55 4.46 -25.10
CA GLY A 5 -12.49 3.76 -24.23
C GLY A 5 -11.65 2.91 -23.30
N ALA A 6 -11.68 3.22 -22.00
CA ALA A 6 -11.18 2.31 -21.00
C ALA A 6 -12.03 1.05 -21.15
N ASP A 7 -11.49 0.06 -21.86
CA ASP A 7 -12.09 -1.26 -21.97
C ASP A 7 -12.32 -1.73 -20.54
N VAL A 8 -13.59 -1.83 -20.19
CA VAL A 8 -14.03 -2.44 -18.96
C VAL A 8 -13.53 -3.88 -19.02
N PRO A 9 -12.55 -4.28 -18.19
CA PRO A 9 -12.00 -5.61 -18.36
C PRO A 9 -13.05 -6.63 -17.93
N SER A 10 -13.25 -7.62 -18.80
CA SER A 10 -14.24 -8.68 -18.60
C SER A 10 -13.71 -9.70 -17.59
N LEU A 11 -14.62 -10.52 -17.04
CA LEU A 11 -14.28 -11.66 -16.19
C LEU A 11 -13.20 -12.56 -16.84
N ASP A 12 -13.21 -12.68 -18.16
CA ASP A 12 -12.24 -13.46 -18.94
C ASP A 12 -10.79 -12.93 -18.79
N GLU A 13 -10.61 -11.62 -18.65
CA GLU A 13 -9.28 -11.04 -18.42
C GLU A 13 -8.77 -11.41 -17.03
N VAL A 14 -9.64 -11.34 -16.03
CA VAL A 14 -9.33 -11.79 -14.67
C VAL A 14 -8.97 -13.27 -14.67
N GLU A 15 -9.73 -14.11 -15.36
CA GLU A 15 -9.43 -15.55 -15.50
C GLU A 15 -8.07 -15.80 -16.13
N THR A 16 -7.74 -15.10 -17.21
CA THR A 16 -6.44 -15.20 -17.89
C THR A 16 -5.29 -14.83 -16.94
N LEU A 17 -5.44 -13.73 -16.21
CA LEU A 17 -4.44 -13.28 -15.23
C LEU A 17 -4.28 -14.29 -14.07
N LEU A 18 -5.37 -14.93 -13.65
CA LEU A 18 -5.34 -15.96 -12.62
C LEU A 18 -4.76 -17.28 -13.13
N ASP A 19 -4.95 -17.63 -14.40
CA ASP A 19 -4.32 -18.80 -15.03
C ASP A 19 -2.79 -18.67 -15.05
N ASP A 20 -2.29 -17.47 -15.35
CA ASP A 20 -0.86 -17.19 -15.31
C ASP A 20 -0.31 -17.16 -13.87
N LEU A 21 -1.08 -16.60 -12.92
CA LEU A 21 -0.69 -16.57 -11.51
C LEU A 21 -0.68 -17.97 -10.89
N ARG A 22 -1.60 -18.85 -11.30
CA ARG A 22 -1.88 -20.16 -10.69
C ARG A 22 -2.05 -20.08 -9.16
N PRO A 23 -3.02 -19.30 -8.66
CA PRO A 23 -3.25 -19.24 -7.23
C PRO A 23 -3.92 -20.51 -6.71
N HIS A 24 -3.86 -20.69 -5.40
CA HIS A 24 -4.58 -21.72 -4.68
C HIS A 24 -6.09 -21.67 -5.07
N PRO A 25 -6.78 -22.82 -5.24
CA PRO A 25 -8.15 -22.86 -5.76
C PRO A 25 -9.14 -21.97 -5.00
N VAL A 26 -9.03 -21.92 -3.67
CA VAL A 26 -9.87 -21.05 -2.83
C VAL A 26 -9.58 -19.56 -3.05
N VAL A 27 -8.32 -19.19 -3.30
CA VAL A 27 -7.93 -17.80 -3.63
C VAL A 27 -8.45 -17.43 -5.02
N ARG A 28 -8.37 -18.37 -5.97
CA ARG A 28 -8.97 -18.20 -7.30
C ARG A 28 -10.47 -17.97 -7.19
N ARG A 29 -11.19 -18.82 -6.45
CA ARG A 29 -12.63 -18.68 -6.23
C ARG A 29 -12.97 -17.31 -5.66
N PHE A 30 -12.28 -16.88 -4.62
CA PHE A 30 -12.50 -15.55 -4.04
C PHE A 30 -12.30 -14.44 -5.08
N ALA A 31 -11.21 -14.48 -5.84
CA ALA A 31 -10.93 -13.46 -6.86
C ALA A 31 -12.01 -13.41 -7.95
N LEU A 32 -12.51 -14.56 -8.39
CA LEU A 32 -13.59 -14.64 -9.36
C LEU A 32 -14.93 -14.17 -8.79
N GLU A 33 -15.26 -14.49 -7.55
CA GLU A 33 -16.48 -14.00 -6.88
C GLU A 33 -16.45 -12.47 -6.72
N VAL A 34 -15.26 -11.92 -6.46
CA VAL A 34 -15.00 -10.48 -6.42
C VAL A 34 -15.14 -9.83 -7.81
N ALA A 35 -14.78 -10.53 -8.88
CA ALA A 35 -14.86 -10.03 -10.26
C ALA A 35 -16.23 -10.22 -10.92
N ASP A 36 -16.98 -11.25 -10.54
CA ASP A 36 -18.31 -11.55 -11.05
C ASP A 36 -19.37 -10.62 -10.43
N SER A 37 -19.20 -10.29 -9.15
CA SER A 37 -20.14 -9.42 -8.44
C SER A 37 -20.23 -8.01 -9.01
N GLU A 38 -19.16 -7.48 -9.61
CA GLU A 38 -19.10 -6.10 -10.07
C GLU A 38 -18.07 -5.87 -11.17
N THR A 39 -18.21 -4.75 -11.88
CA THR A 39 -17.21 -4.28 -12.82
C THR A 39 -15.90 -3.91 -12.10
N VAL A 40 -14.85 -4.69 -12.35
CA VAL A 40 -13.51 -4.47 -11.81
C VAL A 40 -12.54 -4.10 -12.91
N TRP A 41 -11.50 -3.34 -12.58
CA TRP A 41 -10.29 -3.27 -13.38
C TRP A 41 -9.24 -4.23 -12.83
N SER A 42 -8.56 -4.98 -13.71
CA SER A 42 -7.54 -5.95 -13.30
C SER A 42 -6.19 -5.69 -13.94
N GLU A 43 -5.11 -5.87 -13.18
CA GLU A 43 -3.75 -5.73 -13.68
C GLU A 43 -2.81 -6.74 -13.04
N ARG A 44 -1.87 -7.25 -13.83
CA ARG A 44 -0.74 -8.02 -13.31
C ARG A 44 0.30 -7.07 -12.72
N THR A 45 0.55 -7.16 -11.42
CA THR A 45 1.60 -6.39 -10.77
C THR A 45 2.57 -7.33 -10.07
N GLY A 46 3.69 -7.61 -10.72
CA GLY A 46 4.71 -8.53 -10.21
C GLY A 46 4.13 -9.91 -9.86
N GLY A 47 4.31 -10.33 -8.60
CA GLY A 47 3.84 -11.62 -8.08
C GLY A 47 2.34 -11.68 -7.72
N SER A 48 1.53 -10.72 -8.17
CA SER A 48 0.12 -10.60 -7.80
C SER A 48 -0.77 -10.13 -8.96
N VAL A 49 -2.08 -10.35 -8.83
CA VAL A 49 -3.11 -9.71 -9.64
C VAL A 49 -3.82 -8.66 -8.78
N SER A 50 -3.84 -7.42 -9.22
CA SER A 50 -4.57 -6.33 -8.57
C SER A 50 -5.97 -6.25 -9.15
N LEU A 51 -7.01 -6.26 -8.30
CA LEU A 51 -8.37 -5.93 -8.72
C LEU A 51 -8.80 -4.60 -8.07
N ARG A 52 -9.25 -3.66 -8.90
CA ARG A 52 -9.61 -2.28 -8.51
C ARG A 52 -11.05 -1.98 -8.90
N ALA A 53 -11.71 -1.10 -8.17
CA ALA A 53 -12.96 -0.50 -8.64
C ALA A 53 -12.67 0.40 -9.84
N THR A 54 -13.64 0.53 -10.75
CA THR A 54 -13.55 1.25 -12.04
C THR A 54 -13.21 2.74 -11.99
N ALA A 55 -13.00 3.33 -10.81
CA ALA A 55 -12.47 4.67 -10.71
C ALA A 55 -10.96 4.65 -11.01
N GLU A 56 -10.55 5.38 -12.06
CA GLU A 56 -9.19 5.44 -12.64
C GLU A 56 -8.07 5.76 -11.63
N GLU A 57 -8.42 6.28 -10.44
CA GLU A 57 -7.49 6.63 -9.37
C GLU A 57 -7.76 5.87 -8.04
N SER A 58 -8.63 4.86 -8.05
CA SER A 58 -8.91 4.09 -6.85
C SER A 58 -7.71 3.19 -6.49
N PRO A 59 -7.27 3.18 -5.23
CA PRO A 59 -6.38 2.14 -4.73
C PRO A 59 -6.99 0.76 -5.01
N ALA A 60 -6.14 -0.24 -5.24
CA ALA A 60 -6.59 -1.60 -5.41
C ALA A 60 -7.50 -2.03 -4.26
N ALA A 61 -8.64 -2.64 -4.57
CA ALA A 61 -9.54 -3.19 -3.57
C ALA A 61 -8.95 -4.49 -3.02
N ILE A 62 -8.39 -5.32 -3.91
CA ILE A 62 -7.68 -6.54 -3.53
C ILE A 62 -6.38 -6.73 -4.32
N LEU A 63 -5.45 -7.42 -3.69
CA LEU A 63 -4.27 -8.02 -4.31
C LEU A 63 -4.34 -9.54 -4.13
N VAL A 64 -4.33 -10.26 -5.25
CA VAL A 64 -4.40 -11.72 -5.30
C VAL A 64 -3.00 -12.27 -5.47
N TYR A 65 -2.53 -13.06 -4.51
CA TYR A 65 -1.27 -13.78 -4.57
C TYR A 65 -1.53 -15.28 -4.73
N LYS A 66 -0.46 -16.08 -4.87
CA LYS A 66 -0.62 -17.54 -4.99
C LYS A 66 -1.33 -18.17 -3.79
N GLU A 67 -0.90 -17.82 -2.57
CA GLU A 67 -1.34 -18.50 -1.34
C GLU A 67 -2.09 -17.58 -0.38
N ARG A 68 -2.46 -16.38 -0.81
CA ARG A 68 -3.15 -15.40 0.02
C ARG A 68 -3.83 -14.32 -0.80
N VAL A 69 -4.73 -13.61 -0.16
CA VAL A 69 -5.27 -12.34 -0.66
C VAL A 69 -4.92 -11.23 0.31
N GLU A 70 -4.81 -10.02 -0.21
CA GLU A 70 -4.68 -8.82 0.60
C GLU A 70 -5.83 -7.89 0.24
N VAL A 71 -6.68 -7.57 1.21
CA VAL A 71 -7.78 -6.61 1.05
C VAL A 71 -7.29 -5.26 1.55
N CYS A 72 -7.33 -4.24 0.70
CA CYS A 72 -6.91 -2.89 1.06
C CYS A 72 -8.09 -2.14 1.69
N LEU A 73 -7.91 -1.64 2.90
CA LEU A 73 -8.96 -1.01 3.69
C LEU A 73 -8.44 0.27 4.35
N ALA A 74 -9.35 1.13 4.78
CA ALA A 74 -9.01 2.18 5.74
C ALA A 74 -8.54 1.54 7.06
N PRO A 75 -7.55 2.13 7.78
CA PRO A 75 -6.96 1.50 8.97
C PRO A 75 -7.96 1.10 10.05
N GLU A 76 -9.00 1.90 10.29
CA GLU A 76 -10.00 1.59 11.31
C GLU A 76 -10.87 0.38 10.94
N ARG A 77 -11.24 0.25 9.66
CA ARG A 77 -11.94 -0.94 9.17
C ARG A 77 -11.06 -2.17 9.16
N ALA A 78 -9.80 -2.00 8.77
CA ALA A 78 -8.84 -3.10 8.80
C ALA A 78 -8.74 -3.71 10.21
N ARG A 79 -8.76 -2.89 11.27
CA ARG A 79 -8.77 -3.36 12.66
C ARG A 79 -10.02 -4.17 13.01
N GLU A 80 -11.20 -3.76 12.56
CA GLU A 80 -12.45 -4.50 12.77
C GLU A 80 -12.37 -5.91 12.16
N TYR A 81 -11.95 -6.01 10.90
CA TYR A 81 -11.85 -7.29 10.19
C TYR A 81 -10.67 -8.16 10.65
N GLY A 82 -9.50 -7.55 10.92
CA GLY A 82 -8.33 -8.30 11.37
C GLY A 82 -8.49 -8.92 12.76
N ASN A 83 -9.38 -8.37 13.59
CA ASN A 83 -9.76 -8.99 14.86
C ASN A 83 -10.84 -10.07 14.71
N ALA A 84 -11.59 -10.06 13.60
CA ALA A 84 -12.66 -11.02 13.35
C ALA A 84 -12.15 -12.41 12.92
N ILE A 85 -10.97 -12.48 12.27
CA ILE A 85 -10.41 -13.74 11.77
C ILE A 85 -9.04 -14.01 12.41
N THR A 86 -9.02 -14.94 13.36
CA THR A 86 -7.77 -15.44 13.98
C THR A 86 -6.83 -16.00 12.93
N GLY A 87 -5.57 -15.57 12.96
CA GLY A 87 -4.54 -16.01 12.01
C GLY A 87 -4.40 -15.15 10.76
N SER A 88 -5.36 -14.24 10.51
CA SER A 88 -5.15 -13.16 9.54
C SER A 88 -4.15 -12.14 10.09
N ARG A 89 -3.58 -11.30 9.20
CA ARG A 89 -2.61 -10.28 9.59
C ARG A 89 -3.03 -8.92 9.06
N LEU A 90 -2.71 -7.88 9.82
CA LEU A 90 -2.86 -6.50 9.39
C LEU A 90 -1.48 -5.88 9.19
N PHE A 91 -1.29 -5.23 8.05
CA PHE A 91 -0.11 -4.44 7.74
C PHE A 91 -0.55 -3.02 7.38
N THR A 92 0.02 -2.00 8.02
CA THR A 92 -0.36 -0.60 7.79
C THR A 92 0.83 0.17 7.22
N PRO A 93 1.02 0.18 5.90
CA PRO A 93 2.15 0.84 5.27
C PRO A 93 2.09 2.37 5.37
N ASN A 94 0.89 2.94 5.48
CA ASN A 94 0.69 4.39 5.54
C ASN A 94 -0.57 4.73 6.36
N ALA A 95 -0.77 6.03 6.61
CA ALA A 95 -1.87 6.51 7.46
C ALA A 95 -3.27 6.34 6.85
N THR A 96 -3.39 6.04 5.55
CA THR A 96 -4.67 6.02 4.83
C THR A 96 -5.10 4.64 4.40
N THR A 97 -4.17 3.68 4.34
CA THR A 97 -4.39 2.34 3.81
C THR A 97 -3.71 1.31 4.69
N SER A 98 -4.48 0.30 5.08
CA SER A 98 -4.02 -0.92 5.70
C SER A 98 -4.35 -2.10 4.79
N HIS A 99 -3.49 -3.10 4.80
CA HIS A 99 -3.62 -4.36 4.08
C HIS A 99 -4.03 -5.43 5.07
N TRP A 100 -5.21 -6.01 4.85
CA TRP A 100 -5.65 -7.19 5.55
C TRP A 100 -5.26 -8.44 4.77
N VAL A 101 -4.29 -9.16 5.31
CA VAL A 101 -3.65 -10.32 4.68
C VAL A 101 -4.35 -11.58 5.18
N ILE A 102 -4.94 -12.32 4.25
CA ILE A 102 -5.72 -13.53 4.52
C ILE A 102 -5.08 -14.71 3.78
N PRO A 103 -4.44 -15.65 4.49
CA PRO A 103 -3.92 -16.89 3.90
C PRO A 103 -5.04 -17.73 3.28
N ALA A 104 -4.71 -18.47 2.22
CA ALA A 104 -5.64 -19.39 1.57
C ALA A 104 -6.27 -20.39 2.56
N ALA A 105 -5.48 -20.85 3.54
CA ALA A 105 -5.93 -21.76 4.59
C ALA A 105 -7.05 -21.20 5.49
N LEU A 106 -7.25 -19.88 5.53
CA LEU A 106 -8.35 -19.25 6.28
C LEU A 106 -9.57 -19.04 5.41
N LEU A 107 -9.39 -18.76 4.12
CA LEU A 107 -10.49 -18.56 3.16
C LEU A 107 -11.27 -19.84 2.84
N VAL A 108 -10.83 -21.01 3.33
CA VAL A 108 -11.62 -22.26 3.21
C VAL A 108 -12.88 -22.23 4.07
N ALA A 109 -12.90 -21.42 5.14
CA ALA A 109 -14.05 -21.27 6.00
C ALA A 109 -15.03 -20.24 5.41
N ASP A 110 -16.31 -20.60 5.33
CA ASP A 110 -17.35 -19.74 4.74
C ASP A 110 -17.44 -18.38 5.44
N ASP A 111 -17.29 -18.34 6.77
CA ASP A 111 -17.31 -17.07 7.52
C ASP A 111 -16.14 -16.16 7.17
N ALA A 112 -14.95 -16.74 6.95
CA ALA A 112 -13.76 -15.98 6.57
C ALA A 112 -13.87 -15.45 5.13
N MET A 113 -14.37 -16.28 4.23
CA MET A 113 -14.66 -15.91 2.85
C MET A 113 -15.69 -14.75 2.82
N ARG A 114 -16.79 -14.90 3.56
CA ARG A 114 -17.84 -13.89 3.66
C ARG A 114 -17.32 -12.57 4.22
N ALA A 115 -16.59 -12.60 5.32
CA ALA A 115 -16.01 -11.39 5.92
C ALA A 115 -15.02 -10.70 4.97
N ALA A 116 -14.24 -11.46 4.20
CA ALA A 116 -13.37 -10.92 3.16
C ALA A 116 -14.17 -10.24 2.04
N LEU A 117 -15.24 -10.86 1.56
CA LEU A 117 -16.12 -10.29 0.52
C LEU A 117 -16.84 -9.03 1.01
N GLU A 118 -17.33 -9.02 2.26
CA GLU A 118 -17.94 -7.85 2.88
C GLU A 118 -16.95 -6.68 3.01
N ALA A 119 -15.70 -6.96 3.38
CA ALA A 119 -14.65 -5.95 3.43
C ALA A 119 -14.37 -5.35 2.05
N VAL A 120 -14.36 -6.16 0.99
CA VAL A 120 -14.19 -5.72 -0.40
C VAL A 120 -15.36 -4.85 -0.85
N ALA A 121 -16.60 -5.28 -0.61
CA ALA A 121 -17.80 -4.52 -0.93
C ALA A 121 -17.80 -3.16 -0.23
N TRP A 122 -17.42 -3.12 1.06
CA TRP A 122 -17.28 -1.87 1.81
C TRP A 122 -16.24 -0.94 1.20
N ARG A 123 -15.04 -1.45 0.86
CA ARG A 123 -13.97 -0.65 0.27
C ARG A 123 -14.41 -0.01 -1.04
N ARG A 124 -15.11 -0.77 -1.87
CA ARG A 124 -15.65 -0.30 -3.15
C ARG A 124 -16.70 0.78 -2.94
N HIS A 125 -17.63 0.57 -2.01
CA HIS A 125 -18.60 1.58 -1.63
C HIS A 125 -17.92 2.87 -1.14
N GLU A 126 -16.90 2.76 -0.30
CA GLU A 126 -16.10 3.90 0.14
C GLU A 126 -15.46 4.64 -1.04
N ALA A 127 -14.90 3.92 -2.02
CA ALA A 127 -14.29 4.53 -3.21
C ALA A 127 -15.31 5.27 -4.10
N LEU A 128 -16.55 4.78 -4.18
CA LEU A 128 -17.65 5.43 -4.91
C LEU A 128 -18.20 6.66 -4.18
N VAL A 129 -18.31 6.59 -2.84
CA VAL A 129 -18.88 7.67 -2.02
C VAL A 129 -17.87 8.76 -1.72
N ARG A 130 -16.58 8.42 -1.64
CA ARG A 130 -15.51 9.33 -1.27
C ARG A 130 -14.46 9.35 -2.39
N PRO A 131 -14.67 10.16 -3.45
CA PRO A 131 -13.60 10.41 -4.42
C PRO A 131 -12.36 10.89 -3.66
N ALA A 132 -11.18 10.46 -4.12
CA ALA A 132 -9.91 10.71 -3.46
C ALA A 132 -9.82 12.17 -2.97
N PRO A 133 -9.32 12.42 -1.74
CA PRO A 133 -9.07 13.79 -1.31
C PRO A 133 -8.15 14.43 -2.34
N VAL A 134 -8.64 15.50 -2.97
CA VAL A 134 -7.87 16.36 -3.88
C VAL A 134 -6.54 16.63 -3.19
N THR A 135 -5.47 16.03 -3.69
CA THR A 135 -4.13 16.31 -3.21
C THR A 135 -3.96 17.82 -3.32
N PRO A 136 -3.63 18.56 -2.23
CA PRO A 136 -3.35 19.97 -2.37
C PRO A 136 -2.18 20.05 -3.34
N THR A 137 -2.45 20.55 -4.55
CA THR A 137 -1.41 20.82 -5.54
C THR A 137 -0.44 21.74 -4.83
N ARG A 138 0.73 21.23 -4.47
CA ARG A 138 1.80 22.01 -3.89
C ARG A 138 2.18 23.05 -4.95
N THR A 139 1.54 24.21 -4.88
CA THR A 139 1.75 25.29 -5.82
C THR A 139 3.20 25.70 -5.65
N ARG A 140 3.99 25.41 -6.67
CA ARG A 140 5.37 25.86 -6.79
C ARG A 140 5.34 27.39 -6.83
N ALA A 141 5.42 28.03 -5.67
CA ALA A 141 5.66 29.46 -5.58
C ALA A 141 7.14 29.71 -5.90
N SER A 142 7.45 29.82 -7.19
CA SER A 142 8.58 30.61 -7.66
C SER A 142 8.40 32.03 -7.14
N ARG A 143 9.25 32.45 -6.20
CA ARG A 143 9.59 33.87 -6.05
C ARG A 143 11.07 34.03 -6.33
N SER A 144 11.36 34.26 -7.60
CA SER A 144 12.44 35.15 -8.00
C SER A 144 12.07 36.56 -7.51
N THR A 145 12.92 37.14 -6.68
CA THR A 145 12.98 38.60 -6.56
C THR A 145 14.44 38.98 -6.45
N THR A 146 14.94 39.48 -7.57
CA THR A 146 16.23 40.12 -7.74
C THR A 146 16.27 41.37 -6.87
N ALA A 147 17.28 41.48 -6.00
CA ALA A 147 17.76 42.76 -5.49
C ALA A 147 19.27 42.66 -5.27
N ARG A 148 20.03 43.48 -6.00
CA ARG A 148 21.47 43.70 -5.83
C ARG A 148 21.75 44.39 -4.49
N SER A 149 22.83 44.04 -3.79
CA SER A 149 24.09 44.82 -3.83
C SER A 149 25.15 44.34 -2.83
N SER A 150 26.40 44.40 -3.29
CA SER A 150 27.69 44.63 -2.58
C SER A 150 28.23 43.61 -1.55
N THR A 151 29.31 42.93 -1.96
CA THR A 151 30.45 42.40 -1.18
C THR A 151 31.18 43.49 -0.35
N PRO A 152 32.17 43.24 0.56
CA PRO A 152 33.06 42.05 0.69
C PRO A 152 33.50 41.60 2.13
N ARG A 153 34.26 40.48 2.18
CA ARG A 153 35.42 40.13 3.07
C ARG A 153 35.27 38.85 3.94
N ALA A 154 36.15 37.89 3.68
CA ALA A 154 36.38 36.64 4.44
C ALA A 154 37.29 36.87 5.68
N PRO A 155 37.76 35.84 6.42
CA PRO A 155 37.18 34.56 6.86
C PRO A 155 37.21 34.42 8.40
N ARG A 156 36.37 33.57 9.02
CA ARG A 156 36.59 33.10 10.40
C ARG A 156 36.38 31.59 10.47
N THR A 157 37.46 30.87 10.72
CA THR A 157 37.49 29.46 11.11
C THR A 157 36.89 29.27 12.50
N PRO A 158 36.33 28.08 12.78
CA PRO A 158 36.61 27.46 14.07
C PRO A 158 37.00 25.97 13.98
N LYS A 159 38.10 25.69 14.68
CA LYS A 159 38.55 24.49 15.40
C LYS A 159 37.95 23.11 15.06
N ALA A 160 38.87 22.20 14.73
CA ALA A 160 38.71 20.77 14.85
C ALA A 160 38.49 20.34 16.33
N VAL A 161 37.56 19.42 16.54
CA VAL A 161 37.49 18.55 17.72
C VAL A 161 37.33 17.12 17.21
N VAL A 162 38.25 16.25 17.60
CA VAL A 162 38.22 14.79 17.37
C VAL A 162 37.90 14.13 18.74
N PRO A 163 37.57 12.83 18.81
CA PRO A 163 36.23 12.26 18.97
C PRO A 163 36.00 11.65 20.37
N GLU A 164 34.81 11.78 20.95
CA GLU A 164 34.46 11.01 22.16
C GLU A 164 33.93 9.62 21.77
N ARG A 165 34.66 8.61 22.23
CA ARG A 165 34.39 7.18 22.11
C ARG A 165 33.08 6.84 22.85
N PRO A 166 32.10 6.14 22.27
CA PRO A 166 30.92 5.72 23.01
C PRO A 166 31.30 4.66 24.07
N PRO A 167 30.67 4.69 25.26
CA PRO A 167 30.94 3.74 26.34
C PRO A 167 30.51 2.31 25.98
N ALA A 168 31.22 1.34 26.55
CA ALA A 168 31.02 -0.09 26.33
C ALA A 168 29.60 -0.52 26.68
N ALA A 169 29.01 -1.35 25.80
CA ALA A 169 27.69 -1.93 25.98
C ALA A 169 27.68 -2.93 27.15
N ASP A 170 26.61 -2.85 27.95
CA ASP A 170 26.26 -3.75 29.04
C ASP A 170 25.90 -5.15 28.48
N PRO A 171 26.54 -6.24 28.93
CA PRO A 171 26.36 -7.58 28.34
C PRO A 171 25.01 -8.27 28.64
N GLN A 172 24.02 -7.63 29.27
CA GLN A 172 22.72 -8.24 29.59
C GLN A 172 21.48 -7.61 28.93
N CYS A 173 21.62 -6.87 27.83
CA CYS A 173 20.46 -6.36 27.07
C CYS A 173 20.12 -7.27 25.85
N PRO A 174 18.92 -7.90 25.79
CA PRO A 174 18.56 -8.85 24.73
C PRO A 174 18.03 -8.19 23.44
N ILE A 175 18.29 -6.90 23.21
CA ILE A 175 17.82 -6.19 22.01
C ILE A 175 19.00 -5.91 21.07
N HIS A 176 19.51 -6.94 20.41
CA HIS A 176 20.42 -6.78 19.26
C HIS A 176 20.22 -7.88 18.23
N PHE A 177 19.16 -7.77 17.43
CA PHE A 177 19.15 -8.35 16.08
C PHE A 177 18.32 -7.48 15.13
N ILE A 178 18.80 -6.27 14.86
CA ILE A 178 18.35 -5.50 13.69
C ILE A 178 19.58 -4.87 13.03
N PRO A 179 20.02 -5.35 11.86
CA PRO A 179 21.09 -4.69 11.12
C PRO A 179 20.60 -3.34 10.60
N ARG A 180 21.23 -2.27 11.09
CA ARG A 180 21.10 -0.90 10.59
C ARG A 180 21.68 -0.83 9.16
N ARG A 181 20.82 -0.72 8.15
CA ARG A 181 21.19 -0.09 6.88
C ARG A 181 20.17 0.98 6.53
N ILE A 182 20.73 2.18 6.35
CA ILE A 182 20.21 3.31 5.58
C ILE A 182 19.14 4.14 6.27
N CYS A 183 19.59 5.17 6.97
CA CYS A 183 18.95 6.48 7.02
C CYS A 183 20.08 7.52 6.98
N GLU A 184 20.59 7.79 5.78
CA GLU A 184 21.18 9.09 5.48
C GLU A 184 20.02 10.01 5.11
N CYS A 185 19.72 10.97 5.99
CA CYS A 185 19.25 12.29 5.60
C CYS A 185 19.69 13.26 6.69
N ASN A 186 20.59 14.16 6.29
CA ASN A 186 20.49 15.60 6.51
C ASN A 186 20.09 16.08 7.91
N GLU A 187 21.07 16.71 8.57
CA GLU A 187 20.90 18.09 9.02
C GLU A 187 22.18 18.87 8.64
N GLY A 188 22.03 19.93 7.84
CA GLY A 188 23.12 20.86 7.49
C GLY A 188 22.95 21.48 6.11
#